data_AF-A0A2S9FY73-F1
#
_entry.id   AF-A0A2S9FY73-F1
#
_cell.length_a   1.000
_cell.length_b   1.000
_cell.length_c   1.000
_cell.angle_alpha   90.00
_cell.angle_beta   90.00
_cell.angle_gamma   90.00
#
_symmetry.space_group_name_H-M   'P 1'
#
loop_
_entity.id
_entity.type
_entity.pdbx_description
1 polymer ?
#
loop_
_entity_poly.entity_id
_entity_poly.type
_entity_poly.pdbx_seq_one_letter_code
_entity_poly.pdbx_strand_id
1 'polypeptide(L)'
;DFVTEIAAEVPMQMICILLGVPESERHWLFEAIEPSFDFGGSRKASITRLSVEEAGSRMFAYGQELIAAKRAEPGDDMLSVVVNS
;
A
#
# COMPACT_ATOMS: atom_id res chain seq x y z
N ASP A 1 23.16 2.12 2.29
CA ASP A 1 23.55 0.69 2.19
C ASP A 1 22.60 0.11 1.15
N PHE A 2 23.12 -0.22 -0.03
CA PHE A 2 22.31 -0.61 -1.19
C PHE A 2 21.35 -1.78 -0.87
N VAL A 3 21.76 -2.65 0.05
CA VAL A 3 20.95 -3.78 0.51
C VAL A 3 19.81 -3.31 1.41
N THR A 4 20.04 -2.33 2.30
CA THR A 4 18.99 -1.80 3.20
C THR A 4 17.91 -1.04 2.43
N GLU A 5 18.29 -0.28 1.40
CA GLU A 5 17.35 0.49 0.59
C GLU A 5 16.44 -0.39 -0.25
N ILE A 6 16.98 -1.47 -0.84
CA ILE A 6 16.16 -2.46 -1.58
C ILE A 6 15.36 -3.36 -0.63
N ALA A 7 15.91 -3.70 0.54
CA ALA A 7 15.25 -4.60 1.49
C ALA A 7 13.95 -4.02 2.09
N ALA A 8 13.78 -2.69 2.14
CA ALA A 8 12.53 -2.09 2.60
C ALA A 8 11.42 -2.14 1.53
N GLU A 9 11.79 -2.09 0.24
CA GLU A 9 10.83 -2.03 -0.86
C GLU A 9 10.28 -3.41 -1.24
N VAL A 10 11.13 -4.45 -1.18
CA VAL A 10 10.75 -5.82 -1.56
C VAL A 10 9.59 -6.39 -0.72
N PRO A 11 9.57 -6.28 0.62
CA PRO A 11 8.45 -6.72 1.45
C PRO A 11 7.15 -6.00 1.10
N MET A 12 7.21 -4.70 0.81
CA MET A 12 6.01 -3.95 0.45
C MET A 12 5.46 -4.39 -0.90
N GLN A 13 6.32 -4.56 -1.89
CA GLN A 13 5.93 -5.09 -3.20
C GLN A 13 5.28 -6.47 -3.06
N MET A 14 5.82 -7.33 -2.20
CA MET A 14 5.24 -8.64 -1.91
C MET A 14 3.83 -8.53 -1.29
N ILE A 15 3.61 -7.63 -0.33
CA ILE A 15 2.28 -7.37 0.25
C ILE A 15 1.30 -6.89 -0.83
N CYS A 16 1.70 -5.94 -1.67
CA CYS A 16 0.88 -5.45 -2.77
C CYS A 16 0.48 -6.56 -3.74
N ILE A 17 1.40 -7.46 -4.08
CA ILE A 17 1.12 -8.62 -4.94
C ILE A 17 0.09 -9.54 -4.27
N LEU A 18 0.31 -9.90 -3.00
CA LEU A 18 -0.57 -10.80 -2.26
C LEU A 18 -1.99 -10.24 -2.10
N LEU A 19 -2.13 -8.92 -1.93
CA LEU A 19 -3.43 -8.24 -1.85
C LEU A 19 -4.06 -7.96 -3.22
N GLY A 20 -3.36 -8.28 -4.32
CA GLY A 20 -3.84 -8.05 -5.67
C GLY A 20 -3.91 -6.56 -6.06
N VAL A 21 -3.05 -5.72 -5.47
CA VAL A 21 -2.94 -4.30 -5.81
C VAL A 21 -2.37 -4.16 -7.24
N PRO A 22 -3.04 -3.39 -8.12
CA PRO A 22 -2.55 -3.09 -9.47
C PRO A 22 -1.14 -2.51 -9.45
N GLU A 23 -0.27 -2.99 -10.35
CA GLU A 23 1.14 -2.59 -10.40
C GLU A 23 1.32 -1.06 -10.51
N SER A 24 0.47 -0.40 -11.30
CA SER A 24 0.45 1.06 -11.49
C SER A 24 0.20 1.85 -10.21
N GLU A 25 -0.39 1.23 -9.18
CA GLU A 25 -0.78 1.90 -7.93
C GLU A 25 0.21 1.65 -6.78
N ARG A 26 1.06 0.63 -6.89
CA ARG A 26 1.96 0.20 -5.80
C ARG A 26 2.93 1.29 -5.36
N HIS A 27 3.46 2.06 -6.32
CA HIS A 27 4.40 3.13 -6.02
C HIS A 27 3.74 4.27 -5.25
N TRP A 28 2.55 4.69 -5.70
CA TRP A 28 1.75 5.70 -4.99
C TRP A 28 1.35 5.21 -3.60
N LEU A 29 0.94 3.94 -3.47
CA LEU A 29 0.56 3.35 -2.19
C LEU A 29 1.73 3.37 -1.20
N PHE A 30 2.93 3.07 -1.66
CA PHE A 30 4.15 3.15 -0.87
C PHE A 30 4.40 4.58 -0.33
N GLU A 31 4.31 5.60 -1.20
CA GLU A 31 4.46 7.00 -0.77
C GLU A 31 3.37 7.43 0.23
N ALA A 32 2.15 6.91 0.08
CA ALA A 32 1.03 7.23 0.96
C ALA A 32 1.16 6.60 2.36
N ILE A 33 1.79 5.43 2.48
CA ILE A 33 1.97 4.72 3.76
C ILE A 33 3.28 5.05 4.47
N GLU A 34 4.32 5.50 3.75
CA GLU A 34 5.63 5.84 4.32
C GLU A 34 5.54 6.75 5.56
N PRO A 35 4.68 7.81 5.61
CA PRO A 35 4.57 8.65 6.80
C PRO A 35 4.04 7.92 8.04
N SER A 36 3.29 6.83 7.84
CA SER A 36 2.62 6.07 8.92
C SER A 36 3.40 4.83 9.34
N PHE A 37 4.36 4.36 8.53
CA PHE A 37 5.13 3.14 8.78
C PHE A 37 6.63 3.43 8.88
N ASP A 38 7.22 3.10 10.03
CA ASP A 38 8.67 3.12 10.20
C ASP A 38 9.30 1.86 9.59
N PHE A 39 9.51 1.87 8.28
CA PHE A 39 10.24 0.83 7.57
C PHE A 39 11.75 1.02 7.76
N GLY A 40 12.26 0.72 8.96
CA GLY A 40 13.68 0.50 9.22
C GLY A 40 14.58 1.75 9.15
N GLY A 41 14.11 2.92 9.59
CA GLY A 41 14.96 4.09 9.85
C GLY A 41 15.58 4.77 8.62
N SER A 42 15.32 4.28 7.40
CA SER A 42 15.84 4.84 6.15
C SER A 42 14.72 5.33 5.24
N ARG A 43 13.98 6.31 5.73
CA ARG A 43 13.73 7.57 5.02
C ARG A 43 13.03 8.45 6.04
N LYS A 44 13.68 9.54 6.44
CA LYS A 44 12.96 10.64 7.08
C LYS A 44 11.91 11.05 6.07
N ALA A 45 10.68 10.62 6.30
CA ALA A 45 9.51 10.97 5.51
C ALA A 45 9.68 12.43 5.13
N SER A 46 9.98 12.68 3.86
CA SER A 46 9.95 14.03 3.35
C SER A 46 8.50 14.44 3.55
N ILE A 47 8.29 15.30 4.55
CA ILE A 47 6.98 15.73 5.04
C ILE A 47 6.21 16.28 3.84
N THR A 48 5.45 15.41 3.18
CA THR A 48 4.58 15.78 2.07
C THR A 48 3.31 16.27 2.70
N ARG A 49 3.27 17.60 2.95
CA ARG A 49 2.17 18.60 2.86
C ARG A 49 0.70 18.24 3.15
N LEU A 50 0.35 17.00 3.45
CA LEU A 50 -0.98 16.54 3.82
C LEU A 50 -0.96 16.27 5.32
N SER A 51 -2.02 16.67 6.01
CA SER A 51 -2.18 16.27 7.40
C SER A 51 -2.29 14.74 7.48
N VAL A 52 -1.88 14.14 8.61
CA VAL A 52 -2.03 12.69 8.85
C VAL A 52 -3.48 12.22 8.63
N GLU A 53 -4.44 13.09 8.91
CA GLU A 53 -5.88 12.85 8.67
C GLU A 53 -6.22 12.78 7.18
N GLU A 54 -5.68 13.66 6.35
CA GLU A 54 -5.92 13.65 4.90
C GLU A 54 -5.30 12.41 4.25
N ALA A 55 -4.08 12.03 4.65
CA ALA A 55 -3.43 10.81 4.19
C ALA A 55 -4.23 9.56 4.59
N GLY A 56 -4.68 9.49 5.84
CA GLY A 56 -5.53 8.41 6.35
C GLY A 56 -6.87 8.32 5.61
N SER A 57 -7.53 9.46 5.36
CA SER A 57 -8.79 9.51 4.61
C SER A 57 -8.62 9.00 3.17
N ARG A 58 -7.55 9.41 2.48
CA ARG A 58 -7.25 8.96 1.12
C ARG A 58 -6.96 7.46 1.06
N MET A 59 -6.20 6.94 2.02
CA MET A 59 -5.93 5.50 2.14
C MET A 59 -7.21 4.69 2.41
N PHE A 60 -8.10 5.22 3.24
CA PHE A 60 -9.38 4.59 3.53
C PHE A 60 -10.30 4.57 2.30
N ALA A 61 -10.38 5.68 1.55
CA ALA A 61 -11.13 5.75 0.30
C ALA A 61 -10.60 4.73 -0.73
N TYR A 62 -9.28 4.70 -0.91
CA TYR A 62 -8.63 3.72 -1.79
C TYR A 62 -8.93 2.27 -1.38
N GLY A 63 -8.84 1.94 -0.09
CA GLY A 63 -9.16 0.61 0.41
C GLY A 63 -10.60 0.20 0.10
N GLN A 64 -11.55 1.12 0.20
CA GLN A 64 -12.95 0.85 -0.16
C GLN A 64 -13.13 0.60 -1.66
N GLU A 65 -12.47 1.38 -2.52
CA GLU A 65 -12.49 1.19 -3.97
C GLU A 65 -11.89 -0.16 -4.36
N LEU A 66 -10.76 -0.52 -3.76
CA LEU A 66 -10.11 -1.81 -4.00
C LEU A 66 -11.01 -2.97 -3.58
N ILE A 67 -11.64 -2.90 -2.40
CA ILE A 67 -12.60 -3.92 -1.94
C ILE A 67 -13.79 -4.03 -2.91
N ALA A 68 -14.34 -2.90 -3.36
CA ALA A 68 -15.44 -2.90 -4.31
C ALA A 68 -15.04 -3.55 -5.64
N ALA A 69 -13.83 -3.25 -6.15
CA ALA A 69 -13.29 -3.88 -7.35
C ALA A 69 -13.12 -5.39 -7.18
N LYS A 70 -12.53 -5.86 -6.06
CA LYS A 70 -12.35 -7.29 -5.77
C LYS A 70 -13.66 -8.07 -5.57
N ARG A 71 -14.73 -7.40 -5.16
CA ARG A 71 -16.08 -7.98 -5.10
C ARG A 71 -16.74 -8.07 -6.47
N ALA A 72 -16.53 -7.06 -7.31
CA ALA A 72 -17.08 -7.04 -8.67
C ALA A 72 -16.37 -8.04 -9.59
N GLU A 73 -15.04 -8.13 -9.48
CA GLU A 73 -14.19 -9.00 -10.28
C GLU A 73 -13.15 -9.67 -9.37
N PRO A 74 -13.49 -10.82 -8.76
CA PRO A 74 -12.57 -11.55 -7.90
C PRO A 74 -11.35 -12.09 -8.67
N GLY A 75 -10.16 -11.89 -8.12
CA GLY A 75 -8.90 -12.43 -8.64
C GLY A 75 -8.33 -13.56 -7.77
N ASP A 76 -7.19 -14.11 -8.20
CA ASP A 76 -6.38 -15.06 -7.41
C ASP A 76 -5.45 -14.31 -6.45
N ASP A 77 -6.04 -13.55 -5.52
CA ASP A 77 -5.34 -12.78 -4.51
C ASP A 77 -6.02 -12.89 -3.15
N MET A 78 -5.26 -12.66 -2.08
CA MET A 78 -5.74 -12.85 -0.70
C MET A 78 -6.91 -11.91 -0.37
N LEU A 79 -6.93 -10.70 -0.94
CA LEU A 79 -8.00 -9.76 -0.67
C LEU A 79 -9.32 -10.24 -1.29
N SER A 80 -9.28 -10.76 -2.51
CA SER A 80 -10.42 -11.37 -3.21
C SER A 80 -11.00 -12.55 -2.43
N VAL A 81 -10.15 -13.39 -1.84
CA VAL A 81 -10.58 -14.48 -0.95
C VAL A 81 -11.35 -13.90 0.25
N VAL A 82 -10.74 -12.96 0.98
CA VAL A 82 -11.30 -12.42 2.23
C VAL A 82 -12.63 -11.69 2.01
N VAL A 83 -12.76 -10.87 0.95
CA VAL A 83 -13.96 -10.05 0.76
C VAL A 83 -15.17 -10.80 0.19
N ASN A 84 -14.94 -12.04 -0.28
CA ASN A 84 -15.95 -12.96 -0.81
C ASN A 84 -16.10 -14.24 0.03
N SER A 85 -15.50 -14.27 1.23
CA SER A 85 -15.66 -15.35 2.23
C SER A 85 -16.96 -15.25 3.00
#